data_AF-A0A437SJN8-F1
#
_entry.id   AF-A0A437SJN8-F1
#
_cell.length_a   1.000
_cell.length_b   1.000
_cell.length_c   1.000
_cell.angle_alpha   90.00
_cell.angle_beta   90.00
_cell.angle_gamma   90.00
#
_symmetry.space_group_name_H-M   'P 1'
#
loop_
_entity.id
_entity.type
_entity.pdbx_description
1 polymer ?
#
loop_
_entity_poly.entity_id
_entity_poly.type
_entity_poly.pdbx_seq_one_letter_code
_entity_poly.pdbx_strand_id
1 'polypeptide(L)' 'DLSTWLTGFRNVQESVQHSVEIIRQHPLLPSSVPVHGLVIHPKTGNLEVVVEGYSYAHTTSP' A
#
# COMPACT_ATOMS: atom_id res chain seq x y z
N ASP A 1 -13.35 -18.67 -12.43
CA ASP A 1 -11.96 -18.21 -12.47
C ASP A 1 -11.84 -16.80 -13.04
N LEU A 2 -12.31 -16.55 -14.27
CA LEU A 2 -12.46 -15.19 -14.81
C LEU A 2 -13.40 -14.28 -13.98
N SER A 3 -14.47 -14.86 -13.43
CA SER A 3 -15.45 -14.14 -12.60
C SER A 3 -14.86 -13.57 -11.31
N THR A 4 -13.91 -14.27 -10.69
CA THR A 4 -13.21 -13.82 -9.47
C THR A 4 -12.21 -12.71 -9.78
N TRP A 5 -11.58 -12.75 -10.95
CA TRP A 5 -10.69 -11.68 -11.43
C TRP A 5 -11.46 -10.41 -11.84
N LEU A 6 -12.64 -10.58 -12.46
CA LEU A 6 -13.51 -9.48 -12.92
C LEU A 6 -14.41 -8.87 -11.84
N THR A 7 -14.55 -9.49 -10.66
CA THR A 7 -15.34 -8.92 -9.56
C THR A 7 -14.78 -7.60 -9.02
N GLY A 8 -13.54 -7.26 -9.38
CA GLY A 8 -12.83 -6.12 -8.82
C GLY A 8 -12.57 -6.31 -7.32
N PHE A 9 -11.93 -5.32 -6.73
CA PHE A 9 -11.68 -5.28 -5.29
C PHE A 9 -12.95 -4.74 -4.62
N ARG A 10 -13.50 -5.47 -3.63
CA ARG A 10 -14.62 -4.95 -2.82
C ARG A 10 -14.24 -3.68 -2.08
N ASN A 11 -12.95 -3.51 -1.77
CA ASN A 11 -12.38 -2.35 -1.14
C ASN A 11 -10.97 -2.07 -1.70
N VAL A 12 -10.81 -0.95 -2.39
CA VAL A 12 -9.52 -0.53 -2.97
C VAL A 12 -8.48 -0.27 -1.86
N GLN A 13 -8.91 0.29 -0.72
CA GLN A 13 -8.02 0.56 0.41
C GLN A 13 -7.43 -0.75 0.97
N GLU A 14 -8.25 -1.78 1.14
CA GLU A 14 -7.80 -3.09 1.63
C GLU A 14 -6.78 -3.74 0.67
N SER A 15 -7.02 -3.64 -0.64
CA SER A 15 -6.08 -4.14 -1.65
C SER A 15 -4.72 -3.43 -1.60
N VAL A 16 -4.73 -2.12 -1.37
CA VAL A 16 -3.50 -1.32 -1.22
C VAL A 16 -2.79 -1.69 0.08
N GLN A 17 -3.51 -1.78 1.20
CA GLN A 17 -2.95 -2.20 2.50
C GLN A 17 -2.28 -3.57 2.41
N HIS A 18 -2.96 -4.55 1.79
CA HIS A 18 -2.42 -5.89 1.61
C HIS A 18 -1.15 -5.90 0.75
N SER A 19 -1.12 -5.09 -0.31
CA SER A 19 0.05 -4.96 -1.18
C SER A 19 1.24 -4.33 -0.44
N VAL A 20 0.99 -3.28 0.35
CA VAL A 20 2.01 -2.66 1.20
C VAL A 20 2.57 -3.66 2.21
N GLU A 21 1.71 -4.49 2.82
CA GLU A 21 2.13 -5.53 3.76
C GLU A 21 3.09 -6.55 3.12
N ILE A 22 2.76 -7.06 1.93
CA ILE A 22 3.61 -8.00 1.21
C ILE A 22 4.96 -7.37 0.88
N ILE A 23 4.95 -6.13 0.36
CA ILE A 23 6.17 -5.43 -0.07
C ILE A 23 7.09 -5.17 1.13
N ARG A 24 6.55 -4.68 2.26
CA ARG A 24 7.35 -4.36 3.45
C ARG A 24 7.94 -5.60 4.14
N GLN A 25 7.27 -6.74 4.04
CA GLN A 25 7.73 -8.01 4.61
C GLN A 25 8.71 -8.75 3.67
N HIS A 26 8.93 -8.24 2.46
CA HIS A 26 9.74 -8.93 1.48
C HIS A 26 11.23 -8.91 1.87
N PRO A 27 11.94 -10.07 1.86
CA PRO A 27 13.32 -10.18 2.35
C PRO A 27 14.36 -9.36 1.56
N LEU A 28 14.00 -8.92 0.35
CA LEU A 28 14.85 -8.06 -0.49
C LEU A 28 14.64 -6.56 -0.24
N LEU A 29 13.60 -6.17 0.51
CA LEU A 29 13.36 -4.77 0.86
C LEU A 29 13.94 -4.50 2.26
N PRO A 30 14.91 -3.58 2.41
CA PRO A 30 15.41 -3.21 3.73
C PRO A 30 14.31 -2.61 4.62
N SER A 31 14.29 -2.97 5.90
CA SER A 31 13.29 -2.49 6.88
C SER A 31 13.34 -1.00 7.17
N SER A 32 14.41 -0.32 6.76
CA SER A 32 14.55 1.14 6.84
C SER A 32 13.86 1.87 5.69
N VAL A 33 13.42 1.18 4.64
CA VAL A 33 12.74 1.79 3.50
C VAL A 33 11.23 1.90 3.79
N PRO A 34 10.68 3.11 3.89
CA PRO A 34 9.25 3.28 4.12
C PRO A 34 8.44 2.89 2.88
N VAL A 35 7.33 2.18 3.08
CA VAL A 35 6.39 1.80 2.02
C VAL A 35 5.06 2.46 2.29
N HIS A 36 4.63 3.34 1.39
CA HIS A 36 3.36 4.06 1.50
C HIS A 36 2.30 3.44 0.60
N GLY A 37 1.06 3.45 1.08
CA GLY A 37 -0.11 3.05 0.31
C GLY A 37 -0.98 4.25 0.04
N LEU A 38 -1.29 4.52 -1.23
CA LEU A 38 -2.16 5.64 -1.64
C LEU A 38 -3.29 5.15 -2.55
N VAL A 39 -4.42 5.83 -2.45
CA VAL A 39 -5.55 5.67 -3.38
C VAL A 39 -5.79 7.00 -4.08
N ILE A 40 -5.90 6.96 -5.41
CA ILE A 40 -6.21 8.12 -6.23
C ILE A 40 -7.70 8.14 -6.59
N HIS A 41 -8.35 9.28 -6.37
CA HIS A 41 -9.72 9.49 -6.81
C HIS A 41 -9.73 9.77 -8.32
N PRO A 42 -10.34 8.91 -9.16
CA PRO A 42 -10.14 8.92 -10.61
C PRO A 42 -10.74 10.14 -11.32
N LYS A 43 -11.65 10.88 -10.69
CA LYS A 43 -12.29 12.07 -11.27
C LYS A 43 -11.65 13.39 -10.84
N THR A 44 -11.12 13.44 -9.63
CA THR A 44 -10.58 14.70 -9.05
C THR A 44 -9.07 14.70 -8.99
N GLY A 45 -8.42 13.53 -9.07
CA GLY A 45 -6.98 13.38 -8.90
C GLY A 45 -6.52 13.44 -7.43
N ASN A 46 -7.45 13.60 -6.48
CA ASN A 46 -7.10 13.65 -5.06
C ASN A 46 -6.44 12.34 -4.64
N LEU A 47 -5.35 12.44 -3.88
CA LEU A 47 -4.66 11.31 -3.29
C LEU A 47 -5.03 11.20 -1.81
N GLU A 48 -5.42 10.00 -1.41
CA GLU A 48 -5.65 9.64 -0.01
C GLU A 48 -4.53 8.69 0.43
N VAL A 49 -3.88 9.01 1.56
CA VAL A 49 -2.91 8.12 2.18
C VAL A 49 -3.67 7.08 2.99
N VAL A 50 -3.48 5.81 2.63
CA VAL A 50 -4.10 4.65 3.28
C VAL A 50 -3.12 3.96 4.23
N VAL A 51 -1.82 4.03 3.93
CA VAL A 51 -0.74 3.55 4.81
C VAL A 51 0.39 4.57 4.86
N GLU A 52 0.69 5.05 6.07
CA GLU A 52 1.79 5.97 6.35
C GLU A 52 3.09 5.20 6.65
N GLY A 53 3.94 5.05 5.63
CA GLY A 53 5.12 4.20 5.66
C GLY A 53 6.18 4.61 6.68
N TYR A 54 6.29 5.91 7.00
CA TYR A 54 7.26 6.40 7.99
C TYR A 54 6.95 5.93 9.42
N SER A 55 5.70 5.56 9.71
CA SER A 55 5.32 5.06 11.04
C SER A 55 5.88 3.66 11.33
N TYR A 56 6.34 2.94 10.30
CA TYR A 56 6.80 1.55 10.40
C TYR A 56 8.26 1.36 10.02
N ALA A 57 8.84 2.29 9.26
CA ALA A 57 10.26 2.26 8.99
C ALA A 57 11.02 2.51 10.30
N HIS A 58 11.94 1.62 10.66
CA HIS A 58 12.91 1.88 11.72
C HIS A 58 13.88 2.95 11.22
N THR A 59 13.45 4.22 11.26
CA THR A 59 14.33 5.34 11.03
C THR A 59 15.30 5.37 12.20
N THR A 60 16.57 5.00 11.97
CA THR A 60 17.63 5.62 12.76
C THR A 60 17.51 7.11 12.46
N SER A 61 17.10 7.89 13.46
CA SER A 61 17.03 9.35 13.34
C SER A 61 18.35 9.88 12.76
N PRO A 62 18.31 10.95 11.94
CA PRO A 62 19.53 11.70 11.64
C PRO A 62 20.17 12.25 12.93
#